data_AF-A0A951W841-F1
#
_entry.id   AF-A0A951W841-F1
#
_cell.length_a   1.000
_cell.length_b   1.000
_cell.length_c   1.000
_cell.angle_alpha   90.00
_cell.angle_beta   90.00
_cell.angle_gamma   90.00
#
_symmetry.space_group_name_H-M   'P 1'
#
loop_
_entity.id
_entity.type
_entity.pdbx_description
1 polymer ?
#
loop_
_entity_poly.entity_id
_entity_poly.type
_entity_poly.pdbx_seq_one_letter_code
_entity_poly.pdbx_strand_id
1 'polypeptide(L)' 'MKMLEGVKFTRQQVGPKVKMNSPQSPKGSFVGEGDKVNGLTVKSISKTGVTLTFFWKEKNEELTITMPRE' A
#
# COMPACT_ATOMS: atom_id res chain seq x y z
N MET A 1 -11.51 0.65 -10.30
CA MET A 1 -10.69 0.16 -9.17
C MET A 1 -11.14 0.85 -7.88
N LYS A 2 -12.05 0.28 -7.09
CA LYS A 2 -12.53 0.90 -5.82
C LYS A 2 -11.58 0.67 -4.63
N MET A 3 -10.62 -0.24 -4.72
CA MET A 3 -9.79 -0.68 -3.58
C MET A 3 -8.73 0.34 -3.14
N LEU A 4 -8.26 1.21 -4.05
CA LEU A 4 -7.23 2.21 -3.77
C LEU A 4 -7.77 3.64 -3.75
N GLU A 5 -9.09 3.78 -3.87
CA GLU A 5 -9.74 5.09 -3.90
C GLU A 5 -9.55 5.78 -2.55
N GLY A 6 -8.90 6.95 -2.57
CA GLY A 6 -8.55 7.72 -1.37
C GLY A 6 -7.36 7.19 -0.56
N VAL A 7 -6.71 6.10 -0.98
CA VAL A 7 -5.46 5.64 -0.35
C VAL A 7 -4.31 6.54 -0.79
N LYS A 8 -3.58 7.10 0.17
CA LYS A 8 -2.40 7.92 -0.09
C LYS A 8 -1.26 7.50 0.82
N PHE A 9 -0.07 7.30 0.25
CA PHE A 9 1.15 7.10 1.01
C PHE A 9 1.88 8.42 1.15
N THR A 10 2.31 8.73 2.37
CA THR A 10 3.03 9.97 2.66
C THR A 10 4.52 9.71 2.78
N ARG A 11 5.33 10.78 2.77
CA ARG A 11 6.77 10.70 3.09
C ARG A 11 7.08 10.37 4.56
N GLN A 12 6.09 10.47 5.45
CA GLN A 12 6.29 10.17 6.87
C GLN A 12 6.49 8.66 7.07
N GLN A 13 7.56 8.27 7.79
CA GLN A 13 7.87 6.87 8.09
C GLN A 13 8.33 6.70 9.55
N VAL A 14 8.09 5.51 10.09
CA VAL A 14 8.58 5.08 11.41
C VAL A 14 9.21 3.70 11.22
N GLY A 15 10.54 3.63 11.36
CA GLY A 15 11.30 2.43 11.01
C GLY A 15 11.02 1.99 9.56
N PRO A 16 10.71 0.71 9.31
CA PRO A 16 10.40 0.21 7.96
C PRO A 16 8.95 0.48 7.51
N LYS A 17 8.14 1.20 8.29
CA LYS A 17 6.73 1.44 7.99
C LYS A 17 6.49 2.85 7.47
N VAL A 18 5.66 2.98 6.45
CA VAL A 18 5.25 4.26 5.85
C VAL A 18 3.83 4.62 6.29
N LYS A 19 3.57 5.91 6.51
CA LYS A 19 2.23 6.39 6.85
C LYS A 19 1.34 6.39 5.61
N MET A 20 0.22 5.71 5.75
CA MET A 20 -0.86 5.63 4.79
C MET A 20 -2.09 6.34 5.34
N ASN A 21 -2.69 7.21 4.55
CA ASN A 21 -4.01 7.77 4.82
C ASN A 21 -5.03 7.05 3.94
N SER A 22 -6.21 6.74 4.49
CA SER A 22 -7.33 6.19 3.74
C SER A 22 -8.64 6.71 4.33
N PRO A 23 -9.75 6.70 3.57
CA PRO A 23 -11.05 7.09 4.09
C PRO A 23 -11.50 6.23 5.29
N GLN A 24 -11.07 4.97 5.33
CA GLN A 24 -11.36 4.03 6.42
C GLN A 24 -10.50 4.28 7.67
N SER A 25 -9.36 4.98 7.52
CA SER A 25 -8.48 5.35 8.62
C SER A 25 -8.10 6.83 8.52
N PRO A 26 -8.99 7.74 8.97
CA PRO A 26 -8.81 9.18 8.81
C PRO A 26 -7.63 9.74 9.64
N LYS A 27 -7.19 9.03 10.68
CA LYS A 27 -5.98 9.39 11.45
C LYS A 27 -4.68 8.96 10.75
N GLY A 28 -4.78 8.17 9.69
CA GLY A 28 -3.68 7.49 9.04
C GLY A 28 -3.15 6.31 9.87
N SER A 29 -2.48 5.39 9.20
CA SER A 29 -1.88 4.19 9.80
C SER A 29 -0.51 3.92 9.19
N PHE A 30 0.42 3.39 9.99
CA PHE A 30 1.73 2.97 9.49
C PHE A 30 1.67 1.52 9.01
N VAL A 31 2.03 1.32 7.74
CA VAL A 31 2.06 -0.01 7.10
C VAL A 31 3.47 -0.34 6.62
N GLY A 32 3.87 -1.58 6.82
CA GLY A 32 5.16 -2.14 6.39
C GLY A 32 4.99 -3.20 5.32
N GLU A 33 6.10 -3.72 4.81
CA GLU A 33 6.10 -4.88 3.91
C GLU A 33 5.41 -6.09 4.57
N GLY A 34 4.56 -6.78 3.83
CA GLY A 34 3.70 -7.86 4.32
C GLY A 34 2.36 -7.41 4.93
N ASP A 35 2.20 -6.13 5.29
CA ASP A 35 0.91 -5.61 5.79
C ASP A 35 -0.13 -5.56 4.66
N LYS A 36 -1.42 -5.64 5.04
CA LYS A 36 -2.54 -5.58 4.09
C LYS A 36 -3.16 -4.18 4.04
N VAL A 37 -3.39 -3.69 2.82
CA VAL A 37 -4.06 -2.44 2.50
C VAL A 37 -5.24 -2.73 1.58
N ASN A 38 -6.46 -2.66 2.09
CA ASN A 38 -7.70 -2.88 1.32
C ASN A 38 -7.69 -4.16 0.45
N GLY A 39 -7.11 -5.24 0.97
CA GLY A 39 -7.02 -6.54 0.28
C GLY A 39 -5.77 -6.73 -0.59
N LEU A 40 -4.94 -5.69 -0.74
CA LEU A 40 -3.62 -5.75 -1.36
C LEU A 40 -2.54 -5.95 -0.31
N THR A 41 -1.44 -6.59 -0.67
CA THR A 41 -0.28 -6.76 0.21
C THR A 41 0.77 -5.72 -0.13
N VAL A 42 1.39 -5.08 0.86
CA VAL A 42 2.56 -4.23 0.64
C VAL A 42 3.75 -5.13 0.31
N LYS A 43 4.22 -5.08 -0.93
CA LYS A 43 5.37 -5.87 -1.38
C LYS A 43 6.70 -5.15 -1.17
N SER A 44 6.73 -3.84 -1.39
CA SER A 44 7.96 -3.07 -1.15
C SER A 44 7.72 -1.61 -0.84
N ILE A 45 8.62 -1.05 -0.02
CA ILE A 45 8.62 0.34 0.43
C ILE A 45 9.91 1.00 -0.07
N SER A 46 9.86 1.75 -1.18
CA SER A 46 11.01 2.49 -1.74
C SER A 46 11.00 3.97 -1.39
N LYS A 47 12.11 4.70 -1.59
CA LYS A 47 12.13 6.16 -1.35
C LYS A 47 11.07 6.94 -2.15
N THR A 48 10.70 6.44 -3.33
CA THR A 48 9.82 7.14 -4.27
C THR A 48 8.36 6.65 -4.22
N GLY A 49 8.11 5.47 -3.66
CA GLY A 49 6.78 4.86 -3.75
C GLY A 49 6.57 3.66 -2.83
N VAL A 50 5.37 3.10 -2.91
CA VAL A 50 4.96 1.87 -2.24
C VAL A 50 4.37 0.95 -3.29
N THR A 51 4.91 -0.27 -3.39
CA THR A 51 4.40 -1.29 -4.31
C THR A 51 3.42 -2.18 -3.58
N LEU A 52 2.19 -2.23 -4.08
CA LEU A 52 1.15 -3.12 -3.59
C LEU A 52 0.97 -4.28 -4.57
N THR A 53 0.59 -5.44 -4.06
CA THR A 53 0.31 -6.61 -4.88
C THR A 53 -1.01 -7.27 -4.55
N PHE A 54 -1.62 -7.81 -5.60
CA PHE A 54 -2.76 -8.69 -5.54
C PHE A 54 -2.38 -10.04 -6.14
N PHE A 55 -2.58 -11.12 -5.40
CA PHE A 55 -2.38 -12.46 -5.93
C PHE A 55 -3.67 -12.96 -6.58
N TRP A 56 -3.69 -13.04 -7.90
CA TRP A 56 -4.80 -13.55 -8.68
C TRP A 56 -4.70 -15.07 -8.82
N LYS A 57 -5.32 -15.78 -7.87
CA LYS A 57 -5.27 -17.25 -7.76
C LYS A 57 -5.69 -17.98 -9.03
N GLU A 58 -6.72 -17.51 -9.73
CA GLU A 58 -7.27 -18.19 -10.92
C GLU A 58 -6.28 -18.26 -12.09
N LYS A 59 -5.37 -17.29 -12.18
CA LYS A 59 -4.31 -17.26 -13.19
C LYS A 59 -2.93 -17.58 -12.64
N ASN A 60 -2.82 -17.80 -11.33
CA ASN A 60 -1.54 -17.93 -10.64
C ASN A 60 -0.58 -16.74 -10.92
N GLU A 61 -1.14 -15.53 -11.00
CA GLU A 61 -0.42 -14.31 -11.36
C GLU A 61 -0.39 -13.31 -10.20
N GLU A 62 0.69 -12.53 -10.09
CA GLU A 62 0.78 -11.37 -9.21
C GLU A 62 0.56 -10.08 -10.00
N LEU A 63 -0.50 -9.35 -9.68
CA LEU A 63 -0.71 -8.00 -10.18
C LEU A 63 -0.03 -7.02 -9.22
N THR A 64 0.81 -6.15 -9.76
CA THR A 64 1.53 -5.15 -8.95
C THR A 64 1.11 -3.74 -9.35
N ILE A 65 1.03 -2.84 -8.37
CA ILE A 65 0.78 -1.41 -8.60
C ILE A 65 1.68 -0.60 -7.69
N THR A 66 2.37 0.38 -8.27
CA THR A 66 3.24 1.29 -7.54
C THR A 66 2.53 2.60 -7.33
N MET A 67 2.36 3.00 -6.07
CA MET A 67 1.81 4.28 -5.69
C MET A 67 2.94 5.22 -5.26
N PRO A 68 2.98 6.47 -5.75
CA PRO A 68 3.98 7.43 -5.31
C PRO A 68 3.76 7.84 -3.84
N ARG A 69 4.82 8.33 -3.19
CA ARG A 69 4.72 8.98 -1.87
C ARG A 69 4.61 10.48 -2.04
N GLU A 70 3.57 11.06 -1.43
CA GLU A 70 3.34 12.51 -1.39
C GLU A 70 3.90 13.12 -0.09
#